data_AF-A0A7W6MHH9-F1
#
_entry.id   AF-A0A7W6MHH9-F1
#
_cell.length_a   1.000
_cell.length_b   1.000
_cell.length_c   1.000
_cell.angle_alpha   90.00
_cell.angle_beta   90.00
_cell.angle_gamma   90.00
#
_symmetry.space_group_name_H-M   'P 1'
#
loop_
_entity.id
_entity.type
_entity.pdbx_description
1 polymer ?
#
loop_
_entity_poly.entity_id
_entity_poly.type
_entity_poly.pdbx_seq_one_letter_code
_entity_poly.pdbx_strand_id
1 'polypeptide(L)' 'MSKAKFAALDADGWLEFTANKSPKCPHCGDDFHIADNEAWFLYDENDTHEVECPSCEETFQVSSSASWCFSTDEQER' A
#
# COMPACT_ATOMS: atom_id res chain seq x y z
N MET A 1 -25.33 -4.40 -5.53
CA MET A 1 -24.53 -5.59 -5.87
C MET A 1 -23.21 -5.43 -5.13
N SER A 2 -23.04 -6.10 -3.98
CA SER A 2 -21.76 -6.09 -3.27
C SER A 2 -20.71 -6.79 -4.14
N LYS A 3 -19.61 -6.10 -4.47
CA LYS A 3 -18.47 -6.75 -5.16
C LYS A 3 -17.97 -7.89 -4.26
N ALA A 4 -17.54 -8.99 -4.87
CA ALA A 4 -16.95 -10.08 -4.12
C ALA A 4 -15.68 -9.57 -3.42
N LYS A 5 -15.46 -9.99 -2.16
CA LYS A 5 -14.21 -9.68 -1.46
C LYS A 5 -13.04 -10.28 -2.26
N PHE A 6 -11.95 -9.51 -2.38
CA PHE A 6 -10.74 -9.91 -3.10
C PHE A 6 -10.91 -10.19 -4.60
N ALA A 7 -11.97 -9.68 -5.24
CA ALA A 7 -12.25 -9.95 -6.65
C ALA A 7 -11.10 -9.56 -7.60
N ALA A 8 -10.35 -8.49 -7.31
CA ALA A 8 -9.20 -8.11 -8.12
C ALA A 8 -8.01 -9.05 -7.88
N LEU A 9 -7.78 -9.47 -6.64
CA LEU A 9 -6.73 -10.43 -6.31
C LEU A 9 -6.99 -11.82 -6.92
N ASP A 10 -8.25 -12.24 -7.03
CA ASP A 10 -8.61 -13.52 -7.66
C ASP A 10 -8.50 -13.45 -9.20
N ALA A 11 -8.71 -12.27 -9.79
CA ALA A 11 -8.69 -12.05 -11.24
C ALA A 11 -7.27 -11.80 -11.77
N ASP A 12 -6.49 -11.00 -11.05
CA ASP A 12 -5.09 -10.71 -11.34
C ASP A 12 -4.17 -11.69 -10.59
N GLY A 13 -2.88 -11.72 -10.93
CA GLY A 13 -1.93 -12.53 -10.19
C GLY A 13 -1.55 -11.90 -8.86
N TRP A 14 -1.32 -12.69 -7.81
CA TRP A 14 -0.78 -12.22 -6.51
C TRP A 14 0.42 -11.28 -6.70
N LEU A 15 1.28 -11.55 -7.69
CA LEU A 15 2.48 -10.75 -7.98
C LEU A 15 2.16 -9.28 -8.24
N GLU A 16 0.96 -8.95 -8.71
CA GLU A 16 0.50 -7.58 -8.95
C GLU A 16 0.14 -6.82 -7.66
N PHE A 17 0.15 -7.48 -6.50
CA PHE A 17 -0.20 -6.90 -5.19
C PHE A 17 0.95 -6.94 -4.18
N THR A 18 2.13 -7.43 -4.59
CA THR A 18 3.31 -7.54 -3.73
C THR A 18 4.48 -6.77 -4.32
N ALA A 19 5.37 -6.27 -3.46
CA ALA A 19 6.57 -5.51 -3.85
C ALA A 19 6.29 -4.26 -4.73
N ASN A 20 5.07 -3.73 -4.66
CA ASN A 20 4.69 -2.51 -5.36
C ASN A 20 5.17 -1.26 -4.61
N LYS A 21 5.37 -0.16 -5.34
CA LYS A 21 5.68 1.15 -4.76
C LYS A 21 4.51 1.70 -3.92
N SER A 22 3.28 1.37 -4.30
CA SER A 22 2.06 1.77 -3.62
C SER A 22 1.18 0.54 -3.40
N PRO A 23 0.45 0.46 -2.28
CA PRO A 23 -0.47 -0.65 -2.04
C PRO A 23 -1.55 -0.67 -3.14
N LYS A 24 -2.00 -1.85 -3.53
CA LYS A 24 -3.09 -2.02 -4.50
C LYS A 24 -4.28 -2.67 -3.80
N CYS A 25 -5.47 -2.13 -3.98
CA CYS A 25 -6.66 -2.65 -3.32
C CYS A 25 -7.03 -4.02 -3.90
N PRO A 26 -7.10 -5.09 -3.09
CA PRO A 26 -7.40 -6.43 -3.60
C PRO A 26 -8.88 -6.61 -3.98
N HIS A 27 -9.76 -5.67 -3.58
CA HIS A 27 -11.19 -5.71 -3.87
C HIS A 27 -11.54 -5.12 -5.24
N CYS A 28 -11.02 -3.92 -5.56
CA CYS A 28 -11.34 -3.22 -6.80
C CYS A 28 -10.17 -3.12 -7.80
N GLY A 29 -8.94 -3.37 -7.37
CA GLY A 29 -7.75 -3.30 -8.21
C GLY A 29 -7.13 -1.91 -8.35
N ASP A 30 -7.68 -0.89 -7.69
CA ASP A 30 -7.13 0.46 -7.76
C ASP A 30 -5.89 0.61 -6.89
N ASP A 31 -4.95 1.44 -7.35
CA ASP A 31 -3.78 1.84 -6.58
C ASP A 31 -4.19 2.77 -5.42
N PHE A 32 -3.64 2.50 -4.25
CA PHE A 32 -3.78 3.32 -3.06
C PHE A 32 -2.63 4.33 -2.99
N HIS A 33 -2.92 5.59 -3.30
CA HIS A 33 -1.93 6.65 -3.27
C HIS A 33 -1.66 7.13 -1.84
N ILE A 34 -0.48 6.79 -1.31
CA ILE A 34 -0.08 7.10 0.07
C ILE A 34 -0.16 8.61 0.36
N ALA A 35 0.33 9.43 -0.57
CA ALA A 35 0.38 10.89 -0.39
C ALA A 35 -1.02 11.52 -0.32
N ASP A 36 -1.92 11.10 -1.21
CA ASP A 36 -3.28 11.65 -1.31
C ASP A 36 -4.14 11.29 -0.09
N ASN A 37 -3.84 10.16 0.56
CA ASN A 37 -4.54 9.67 1.74
C ASN A 37 -3.79 9.98 3.05
N GLU A 38 -2.71 10.76 2.99
CA GLU A 38 -1.85 11.09 4.14
C GLU A 38 -1.36 9.85 4.93
N ALA A 39 -1.23 8.71 4.25
CA ALA A 39 -1.02 7.40 4.84
C ALA A 39 0.46 7.09 5.13
N TRP A 40 1.23 8.10 5.53
CA TRP A 40 2.67 7.98 5.81
C TRP A 40 2.96 7.04 6.99
N PHE A 41 1.96 6.78 7.84
CA PHE A 41 2.02 5.79 8.91
C PHE A 41 2.32 4.38 8.40
N LEU A 42 2.12 4.11 7.09
CA LEU A 42 2.55 2.86 6.46
C LEU A 42 4.07 2.67 6.46
N TYR A 43 4.87 3.70 6.74
CA TYR A 43 6.33 3.56 6.84
C TYR A 43 6.82 3.41 8.28
N ASP A 44 5.91 3.27 9.24
CA ASP A 44 6.23 3.02 10.64
C ASP A 44 6.90 1.65 10.84
N GLU A 45 7.48 1.42 12.02
CA GLU A 45 8.14 0.15 12.35
C GLU A 45 7.19 -1.05 12.45
N ASN A 46 5.87 -0.81 12.45
CA ASN A 46 4.88 -1.88 12.39
C ASN A 46 4.76 -2.46 10.97
N ASP A 47 4.95 -3.78 10.85
CA ASP A 47 4.91 -4.47 9.55
C ASP A 47 3.52 -4.55 8.89
N THR A 48 2.43 -4.15 9.57
CA THR A 48 1.06 -4.32 9.06
C THR A 48 0.11 -3.22 9.53
N HIS A 49 -0.65 -2.66 8.59
CA HIS A 49 -1.62 -1.60 8.83
C HIS A 49 -2.92 -1.87 8.08
N GLU A 50 -4.05 -1.40 8.62
CA GLU A 50 -5.34 -1.40 7.94
C GLU A 50 -5.58 -0.04 7.27
N VAL A 51 -6.04 -0.05 6.02
CA VAL A 51 -6.43 1.16 5.28
C VAL A 51 -7.77 0.94 4.59
N GLU A 52 -8.51 2.03 4.37
CA GLU A 52 -9.76 2.01 3.59
C GLU A 52 -9.48 2.43 2.14
N CYS A 53 -10.01 1.69 1.17
CA CYS A 53 -9.87 2.05 -0.23
C CYS A 53 -10.80 3.22 -0.59
N PRO A 54 -10.29 4.34 -1.12
CA PRO A 54 -11.14 5.49 -1.47
C PRO A 54 -12.09 5.21 -2.65
N SER A 55 -11.83 4.19 -3.47
CA SER A 55 -12.67 3.86 -4.63
C SER A 55 -13.83 2.92 -4.32
N CYS A 56 -13.66 2.02 -3.36
CA CYS A 56 -14.66 0.98 -3.06
C CYS A 56 -15.07 0.91 -1.60
N GLU A 57 -14.50 1.75 -0.73
CA GLU A 57 -14.84 1.90 0.69
C GLU A 57 -14.66 0.61 1.51
N GLU A 58 -13.98 -0.40 0.95
CA GLU A 58 -13.61 -1.62 1.67
C GLU A 58 -12.23 -1.46 2.30
N THR A 59 -12.08 -2.02 3.50
CA THR A 59 -10.81 -2.03 4.23
C THR A 59 -9.94 -3.21 3.81
N PHE A 60 -8.63 -3.01 3.79
CA PHE A 60 -7.66 -4.05 3.50
C PHE A 60 -6.37 -3.84 4.30
N GLN A 61 -5.62 -4.93 4.49
CA GLN A 61 -4.34 -4.90 5.18
C GLN A 61 -3.19 -4.64 4.20
N VAL A 62 -2.29 -3.77 4.61
CA VAL A 62 -1.06 -3.41 3.91
C VAL A 62 0.11 -3.82 4.77
N SER A 63 1.04 -4.58 4.19
CA SER A 63 2.37 -4.77 4.73
C SER A 63 3.37 -4.00 3.90
N SER A 64 4.22 -3.25 4.58
CA SER A 64 5.15 -2.30 3.99
C SER A 64 6.53 -2.54 4.58
N SER A 65 7.55 -2.35 3.74
CA SER A 65 8.94 -2.36 4.19
C SER A 65 9.59 -1.06 3.78
N ALA A 66 10.08 -0.30 4.75
CA ALA A 66 10.81 0.93 4.54
C ALA A 66 12.30 0.68 4.77
N SER A 67 13.14 1.08 3.81
CA SER A 67 14.59 1.07 3.96
C SER A 67 15.11 2.50 3.98
N TRP A 68 15.78 2.86 5.07
CA TRP A 68 16.37 4.19 5.24
C TRP A 68 17.87 4.10 4.93
N CYS A 69 18.34 4.89 3.97
CA CYS A 69 19.76 5.05 3.68
C CYS A 69 20.18 6.48 4.02
N PHE A 70 21.29 6.63 4.72
CA PHE A 70 21.92 7.94 4.94
C PHE A 70 23.30 7.95 4.29
N SER A 71 23.59 9.01 3.53
CA SER A 71 24.92 9.27 2.96
C SER A 71 25.60 10.37 3.78
N THR A 72 26.90 10.19 4.02
CA THR A 72 27.76 11.19 4.66
C THR A 72 28.57 12.00 3.64
N ASP A 73 28.39 11.75 2.34
CA ASP A 73 29.20 12.34 1.28
C ASP A 73 28.85 13.82 1.01
N GLU A 74 27.65 14.27 1.39
CA GLU A 74 27.12 15.62 1.12
C GLU A 74 26.83 16.41 2.41
N GLN A 75 27.65 16.26 3.44
CA GLN A 75 27.55 17.11 4.63
C GLN A 75 28.32 18.42 4.40
N GLU A 76 27.64 19.47 3.92
CA GLU A 76 28.21 20.82 3.97
C GLU A 76 28.42 21.25 5.43
N ARG A 77 29.58 21.86 5.69
CA ARG A 77 30.09 22.20 7.03
C ARG A 77 29.45 23.45 7.62
#